data_AF-A0A0V7ZQZ5-F1
#
_entry.id   AF-A0A0V7ZQZ5-F1
#
_cell.length_a   1.000
_cell.length_b   1.000
_cell.length_c   1.000
_cell.angle_alpha   90.00
_cell.angle_beta   90.00
_cell.angle_gamma   90.00
#
_symmetry.space_group_name_H-M   'P 1'
#
loop_
_entity.id
_entity.type
_entity.pdbx_description
1 polymer ?
#
loop_
_entity_poly.entity_id
_entity_poly.type
_entity_poly.pdbx_seq_one_letter_code
_entity_poly.pdbx_strand_id
1 'polypeptide(L)'
;MSPEEIANTARGDLSGFEATQHLITDHQVKVEGESATCQAHVRAIHFLPNEDGDSIFEMGGYYTVHLIRDQCDWKIQRWKFRILWSSGNQDLFKLARATL
;
A
#
# COMPACT_ATOMS: atom_id res chain seq x y z
N MET A 1 15.14 5.39 -0.04
CA MET A 1 15.05 4.26 -0.97
C MET A 1 14.83 4.84 -2.36
N SER A 2 15.52 4.31 -3.37
CA SER A 2 15.24 4.62 -4.77
C SER A 2 13.86 4.11 -5.17
N PRO A 3 13.27 4.61 -6.28
CA PRO A 3 12.03 4.05 -6.82
C PRO A 3 12.13 2.55 -7.11
N GLU A 4 13.28 2.08 -7.59
CA GLU A 4 13.53 0.66 -7.87
C GLU A 4 13.56 -0.17 -6.57
N GLU A 5 14.23 0.31 -5.52
CA GLU A 5 14.23 -0.36 -4.22
C GLU A 5 12.81 -0.48 -3.65
N ILE A 6 12.00 0.58 -3.75
CA ILE A 6 10.59 0.56 -3.31
C ILE A 6 9.80 -0.49 -4.09
N ALA A 7 9.93 -0.50 -5.41
CA ALA A 7 9.23 -1.45 -6.27
C ALA A 7 9.66 -2.90 -5.97
N ASN A 8 10.94 -3.13 -5.70
CA ASN A 8 11.47 -4.45 -5.36
C ASN A 8 11.00 -4.91 -3.97
N THR A 9 10.96 -4.02 -2.98
CA THR A 9 10.35 -4.33 -1.67
C THR A 9 8.88 -4.73 -1.83
N ALA A 10 8.08 -3.93 -2.56
CA ALA A 10 6.68 -4.24 -2.80
C ALA A 10 6.50 -5.57 -3.56
N ARG A 11 7.37 -5.84 -4.54
CA ARG A 11 7.36 -7.12 -5.28
C ARG A 11 7.66 -8.29 -4.35
N GLY A 12 8.67 -8.18 -3.50
CA GLY A 12 9.02 -9.23 -2.53
C GLY A 12 7.90 -9.49 -1.51
N ASP A 13 7.25 -8.44 -1.04
CA ASP A 13 6.20 -8.56 -0.01
C ASP A 13 4.86 -9.03 -0.58
N LEU A 14 4.53 -8.70 -1.83
CA LEU A 14 3.18 -8.87 -2.37
C LEU A 14 3.03 -9.95 -3.44
N SER A 15 4.09 -10.36 -4.14
CA SER A 15 3.96 -11.24 -5.31
C SER A 15 3.55 -12.68 -4.98
N GLY A 16 3.71 -13.11 -3.73
CA GLY A 16 3.26 -14.43 -3.28
C GLY A 16 1.78 -14.50 -2.89
N PHE A 17 1.07 -13.37 -2.82
CA PHE A 17 -0.38 -13.39 -2.62
C PHE A 17 -1.09 -13.76 -3.92
N GLU A 18 -2.21 -14.48 -3.81
CA GLU A 18 -3.06 -14.76 -4.97
C GLU A 18 -3.74 -13.47 -5.47
N ALA A 19 -4.19 -12.63 -4.55
CA ALA A 19 -4.72 -11.32 -4.88
C ALA A 19 -4.45 -10.28 -3.78
N THR A 20 -4.29 -9.03 -4.20
CA THR A 20 -4.34 -7.88 -3.29
C THR A 20 -5.29 -6.83 -3.86
N GLN A 21 -6.00 -6.12 -2.99
CA GLN A 21 -6.85 -4.99 -3.38
C GLN A 21 -6.61 -3.83 -2.43
N HIS A 22 -6.20 -2.70 -2.98
CA HIS A 22 -6.10 -1.44 -2.25
C HIS A 22 -7.19 -0.51 -2.76
N LEU A 23 -8.28 -0.38 -2.00
CA LEU A 23 -9.32 0.60 -2.27
C LEU A 23 -8.97 1.91 -1.58
N ILE A 24 -8.76 2.97 -2.36
CA ILE A 24 -8.36 4.29 -1.89
C ILE A 24 -9.45 5.28 -2.23
N THR A 25 -9.96 6.01 -1.23
CA THR A 25 -11.13 6.88 -1.36
C THR A 25 -10.94 8.20 -0.62
N ASP A 26 -11.84 9.15 -0.86
CA ASP A 26 -11.86 10.46 -0.20
C ASP A 26 -10.52 11.20 -0.28
N HIS A 27 -10.08 11.47 -1.51
CA HIS A 27 -8.81 12.14 -1.78
C HIS A 27 -8.93 13.64 -1.46
N GLN A 28 -8.28 14.06 -0.39
CA GLN A 28 -8.17 15.47 0.01
C GLN A 28 -6.82 16.01 -0.43
N VAL A 29 -6.80 16.69 -1.57
CA VAL A 29 -5.58 17.18 -2.23
C VAL A 29 -5.42 18.69 -2.02
N LYS A 30 -4.25 19.10 -1.52
CA LYS A 30 -3.82 20.50 -1.45
C LYS A 30 -2.61 20.71 -2.34
N VAL A 31 -2.74 21.57 -3.35
CA VAL A 31 -1.66 21.91 -4.29
C VAL A 31 -1.05 23.26 -3.92
N GLU A 32 0.27 23.33 -3.89
CA GLU A 32 1.08 24.50 -3.58
C GLU A 32 2.21 24.59 -4.62
N GLY A 33 1.90 25.25 -5.75
CA GLY A 33 2.82 25.38 -6.89
C GLY A 33 3.18 24.02 -7.49
N GLU A 34 4.47 23.70 -7.45
CA GLU A 34 5.05 22.45 -7.96
C GLU A 34 5.03 21.31 -6.92
N SER A 35 4.33 21.49 -5.80
CA SER A 35 4.18 20.50 -4.74
C SER A 35 2.72 20.28 -4.39
N ALA A 36 2.39 19.11 -3.85
CA ALA A 36 1.07 18.86 -3.29
C ALA A 36 1.13 17.88 -2.12
N THR A 37 0.13 17.95 -1.24
CA THR A 37 -0.12 16.92 -0.22
C THR A 37 -1.50 16.32 -0.47
N CYS A 38 -1.61 14.99 -0.38
CA CYS A 38 -2.86 14.26 -0.45
C CYS A 38 -3.05 13.42 0.82
N GLN A 39 -4.19 13.57 1.48
CA GLN A 39 -4.68 12.60 2.45
C GLN A 39 -5.79 11.78 1.79
N ALA A 40 -5.82 10.47 2.00
CA ALA A 40 -6.86 9.60 1.46
C ALA A 40 -7.10 8.41 2.39
N HIS A 41 -8.34 7.97 2.49
CA HIS A 41 -8.67 6.74 3.21
C HIS A 41 -8.27 5.52 2.39
N VAL A 42 -7.84 4.45 3.07
CA VAL A 42 -7.49 3.18 2.43
C VAL A 42 -8.05 1.99 3.18
N ARG A 43 -8.55 1.02 2.40
CA ARG A 43 -8.84 -0.35 2.81
C ARG A 43 -7.99 -1.28 1.94
N ALA A 44 -7.11 -2.05 2.57
CA ALA A 44 -6.16 -2.93 1.90
C ALA A 44 -6.44 -4.39 2.27
N ILE A 45 -6.79 -5.22 1.28
CA ILE A 45 -7.09 -6.64 1.44
C ILE A 45 -5.98 -7.45 0.76
N HIS A 46 -5.52 -8.48 1.45
CA HIS A 46 -4.53 -9.44 0.97
C HIS A 46 -5.14 -10.83 1.09
N PHE A 47 -5.21 -11.55 -0.02
CA PHE A 47 -5.85 -12.85 -0.12
C PHE A 47 -4.83 -13.91 -0.54
N LEU A 48 -4.73 -14.97 0.28
CA LEU A 48 -3.87 -16.12 0.02
C LEU A 48 -4.51 -17.38 0.63
N PRO A 49 -5.10 -18.27 -0.19
CA PRO A 49 -5.53 -19.58 0.25
C PRO A 49 -4.37 -20.37 0.87
N ASN A 50 -4.66 -21.05 1.97
CA ASN A 50 -3.69 -21.83 2.72
C ASN A 50 -4.43 -22.90 3.54
N GLU A 51 -3.68 -23.88 4.06
CA GLU A 51 -4.25 -25.00 4.82
C GLU A 51 -4.53 -24.66 6.28
N ASP A 52 -3.91 -23.59 6.82
CA ASP A 52 -3.90 -23.26 8.24
C ASP A 52 -4.29 -21.79 8.52
N GLY A 53 -5.58 -21.58 8.83
CA GLY A 53 -6.12 -20.29 9.27
C GLY A 53 -6.85 -19.51 8.18
N ASP A 54 -7.18 -18.24 8.47
CA ASP A 54 -7.93 -17.41 7.52
C ASP A 54 -7.09 -17.10 6.28
N SER A 55 -7.74 -17.08 5.11
CA SER A 55 -7.11 -16.73 3.83
C SER A 55 -7.08 -15.23 3.55
N ILE A 56 -7.57 -14.40 4.48
CA ILE A 56 -7.67 -12.94 4.33
C ILE A 56 -6.89 -12.25 5.45
N PHE A 57 -6.12 -11.26 5.05
CA PHE A 57 -5.63 -10.22 5.94
C PHE A 57 -6.03 -8.84 5.43
N GLU A 58 -6.59 -8.04 6.32
CA GLU A 58 -7.17 -6.75 5.98
C GLU A 58 -6.65 -5.65 6.89
N MET A 59 -6.41 -4.47 6.31
CA MET A 59 -5.97 -3.28 7.00
C MET A 59 -6.81 -2.07 6.58
N GLY A 60 -7.12 -1.20 7.54
CA GLY A 60 -7.77 0.08 7.28
C GLY A 60 -7.06 1.24 7.94
N GLY A 61 -7.09 2.38 7.27
CA GLY A 61 -6.49 3.61 7.78
C GLY A 61 -6.49 4.71 6.74
N TYR A 62 -5.40 5.49 6.70
CA TYR A 62 -5.25 6.54 5.70
C TYR A 62 -3.80 6.71 5.25
N TYR A 63 -3.66 7.19 4.01
CA TYR A 63 -2.41 7.65 3.45
C TYR A 63 -2.19 9.13 3.72
N THR A 64 -0.91 9.49 3.89
CA THR A 64 -0.43 10.86 3.67
C THR A 64 0.64 10.80 2.60
N VAL A 65 0.38 11.46 1.48
CA VAL A 65 1.21 11.44 0.28
C VAL A 65 1.72 12.84 0.01
N HIS A 66 3.03 12.98 -0.14
CA HIS A 66 3.64 14.19 -0.67
C HIS A 66 3.99 13.96 -2.13
N LEU A 67 3.58 14.92 -2.96
CA LEU A 67 3.69 14.89 -4.40
C LEU A 67 4.56 16.06 -4.85
N ILE A 68 5.37 15.83 -5.88
CA ILE A 68 6.12 16.86 -6.58
C ILE A 68 5.77 16.81 -8.07
N ARG A 69 5.69 17.98 -8.70
CA ARG A 69 5.59 18.08 -10.14
C ARG A 69 7.00 18.03 -10.72
N ASP A 70 7.22 17.07 -11.60
CA ASP A 70 8.44 16.94 -12.39
C ASP A 70 8.05 17.14 -13.86
N GLN A 71 8.46 18.28 -14.43
CA GLN A 71 8.01 18.76 -15.73
C GLN A 71 6.48 18.90 -15.79
N CYS A 72 5.79 17.99 -16.48
CA CYS A 72 4.33 18.00 -16.60
C CYS A 72 3.64 16.98 -15.68
N ASP A 73 4.39 16.06 -15.08
CA ASP A 73 3.84 14.91 -14.36
C ASP A 73 3.96 15.06 -12.84
N TRP A 74 2.92 14.62 -12.12
CA TRP A 74 2.98 14.48 -10.67
C TRP A 74 3.60 13.14 -10.29
N LYS A 75 4.55 13.18 -9.37
CA LYS A 75 5.22 11.99 -8.82
C LYS A 75 5.07 11.95 -7.31
N ILE A 76 4.95 10.74 -6.76
CA ILE A 76 4.98 10.52 -5.31
C ILE A 76 6.42 10.72 -4.83
N GLN A 77 6.63 11.74 -4.00
CA GLN A 77 7.92 11.99 -3.34
C GLN A 77 8.02 11.21 -2.02
N ARG A 78 6.91 11.13 -1.28
CA ARG A 78 6.83 10.42 0.00
C ARG A 78 5.43 9.88 0.22
N TRP A 79 5.35 8.71 0.83
CA TRP A 79 4.11 8.03 1.15
C TRP A 79 4.19 7.46 2.57
N LYS A 80 3.13 7.64 3.35
CA LYS A 80 3.00 7.07 4.69
C LYS A 80 1.62 6.45 4.84
N PHE A 81 1.57 5.17 5.16
CA PHE A 81 0.36 4.50 5.63
C PHE A 81 0.26 4.61 7.14
N ARG A 82 -0.80 5.24 7.65
CA ARG A 82 -1.20 5.12 9.05
C ARG A 82 -2.31 4.09 9.16
N ILE A 83 -1.95 2.90 9.62
CA ILE A 83 -2.89 1.83 9.95
C ILE A 83 -3.63 2.22 11.22
N LEU A 84 -4.96 2.20 11.19
CA LEU A 84 -5.83 2.44 12.33
C LEU A 84 -6.33 1.13 12.93
N TRP A 85 -6.55 0.14 12.08
CA TRP A 85 -6.96 -1.20 12.47
C TRP A 85 -6.46 -2.23 11.46
N SER A 86 -6.34 -3.46 11.91
CA SER A 86 -6.10 -4.65 11.09
C SER A 86 -6.99 -5.79 11.58
N SER A 87 -7.28 -6.75 10.69
CA SER A 87 -8.09 -7.93 10.99
C SER A 87 -7.68 -9.11 10.12
N GLY A 88 -7.99 -10.33 10.57
CA GLY A 88 -7.64 -11.56 9.88
C GLY A 88 -6.20 -12.02 10.12
N ASN A 89 -5.66 -12.79 9.18
CA ASN A 89 -4.44 -13.56 9.37
C ASN A 89 -3.17 -12.81 8.91
N GLN A 90 -2.49 -12.11 9.82
CA GLN A 90 -1.27 -11.37 9.48
C GLN A 90 -0.12 -12.29 9.02
N ASP A 91 -0.12 -13.58 9.39
CA ASP A 91 0.94 -14.52 9.00
C ASP A 91 0.94 -14.83 7.50
N LEU A 92 -0.11 -14.45 6.75
CA LEU A 92 -0.12 -14.56 5.29
C LEU A 92 1.04 -13.80 4.63
N PHE A 93 1.52 -12.70 5.21
CA PHE A 93 2.72 -12.01 4.70
C PHE A 93 4.00 -12.84 4.84
N LYS A 94 4.07 -13.74 5.82
CA LYS A 94 5.20 -14.68 5.93
C LYS A 94 5.08 -15.77 4.87
N LEU A 95 3.87 -16.33 4.70
CA LEU A 95 3.60 -17.35 3.70
C LEU A 95 3.84 -16.85 2.27
N ALA A 96 3.35 -15.64 1.94
CA ALA A 96 3.54 -15.03 0.62
C ALA A 96 5.04 -14.87 0.28
N ARG A 97 5.86 -14.44 1.24
CA ARG A 97 7.32 -14.29 1.03
C ARG A 97 8.05 -15.61 0.86
N ALA A 98 7.52 -16.73 1.36
CA ALA A 98 8.11 -18.06 1.22
C ALA A 98 7.79 -18.72 -0.14
N THR A 99 6.91 -18.11 -0.95
CA THR A 99 6.47 -18.64 -2.24
C THR A 99 7.33 -18.14 -3.42
N LEU A 100 8.32 -17.26 -3.15
CA LEU A 100 9.29 -16.71 -4.11
C LEU A 100 10.61 -17.49 -4.08
#